data_AF-D3S5B9-F1
#
_entry.id   AF-D3S5B9-F1
#
_cell.length_a   1.000
_cell.length_b   1.000
_cell.length_c   1.000
_cell.angle_alpha   90.00
_cell.angle_beta   90.00
_cell.angle_gamma   90.00
#
_symmetry.space_group_name_H-M   'P 1'
#
loop_
_entity.id
_entity.type
_entity.pdbx_description
1 polymer ?
#
loop_
_entity_poly.entity_id
_entity_poly.type
_entity_poly.pdbx_seq_one_letter_code
_entity_poly.pdbx_strand_id
1 'polypeptide(L)'
;MKKEIDFEVFDTEYMSIIFVKDRLDYTGKEIEPLWAFKTFDVQKDSIVVFRGKMEVTAENMKDLKDVKRERNIKIPIKSEDAINFVVEHFDAVDLKTIYLRQRLLVFIAKEVIESYNIKLKRDGDDLYFEDKKLSVCIACKGVVSAKIHLGINVKSKGVEHVKIIGLEDLGINNIDEVMKEIAIRYAKEIDKIERDLRKTLPLI
;
A
#
# COMPACT_ATOMS: atom_id res chain seq x y z
N MET A 1 11.19 19.36 18.97
CA MET A 1 11.42 17.90 19.01
C MET A 1 10.42 17.23 18.09
N LYS A 2 10.85 16.51 17.05
CA LYS A 2 9.93 15.60 16.35
C LYS A 2 9.53 14.52 17.38
N LYS A 3 8.23 14.29 17.54
CA LYS A 3 7.73 13.16 18.34
C LYS A 3 8.35 11.90 17.74
N GLU A 4 8.97 11.08 18.58
CA GLU A 4 9.45 9.77 18.18
C GLU A 4 8.23 8.90 17.85
N ILE A 5 8.20 8.33 16.65
CA ILE A 5 7.08 7.52 16.15
C ILE A 5 7.23 6.12 16.78
N ASP A 6 6.20 5.60 17.43
CA ASP A 6 6.21 4.24 17.96
C ASP A 6 5.91 3.21 16.85
N PHE A 7 6.73 2.17 16.73
CA PHE A 7 6.61 1.12 15.73
C PHE A 7 7.20 -0.22 16.20
N GLU A 8 6.80 -1.30 15.54
CA GLU A 8 7.38 -2.64 15.68
C GLU A 8 7.90 -3.12 14.33
N VAL A 9 9.04 -3.83 14.35
CA VAL A 9 9.62 -4.45 13.17
C VAL A 9 9.55 -5.96 13.32
N PHE A 10 9.04 -6.62 12.28
CA PHE A 10 9.03 -8.08 12.16
C PHE A 10 9.74 -8.47 10.87
N ASP A 11 10.80 -9.24 11.00
CA ASP A 11 11.55 -9.71 9.85
C ASP A 11 11.04 -11.06 9.36
N THR A 12 10.83 -11.16 8.05
CA THR A 12 10.78 -12.42 7.33
C THR A 12 12.17 -12.71 6.75
N GLU A 13 12.32 -13.77 5.96
CA GLU A 13 13.63 -14.14 5.40
C GLU A 13 14.16 -13.02 4.49
N TYR A 14 13.32 -12.48 3.58
CA TYR A 14 13.72 -11.52 2.56
C TYR A 14 13.13 -10.12 2.74
N MET A 15 12.20 -9.92 3.67
CA MET A 15 11.51 -8.63 3.85
C MET A 15 11.41 -8.24 5.32
N SER A 16 11.33 -6.94 5.60
CA SER A 16 10.98 -6.39 6.91
C SER A 16 9.56 -5.82 6.87
N ILE A 17 8.75 -6.14 7.87
CA ILE A 17 7.42 -5.58 8.07
C ILE A 17 7.50 -4.56 9.20
N ILE A 18 7.11 -3.31 8.94
CA ILE A 18 7.13 -2.24 9.93
C ILE A 18 5.69 -1.86 10.26
N PHE A 19 5.24 -2.17 11.47
CA PHE A 19 3.94 -1.75 11.98
C PHE A 19 4.07 -0.46 12.77
N VAL A 20 3.56 0.64 12.23
CA VAL A 20 3.52 1.92 12.96
C VAL A 20 2.31 1.91 13.88
N LYS A 21 2.54 2.07 15.19
CA LYS A 21 1.49 2.08 16.22
C LYS A 21 0.82 3.44 16.32
N ASP A 22 1.59 4.50 16.11
CA ASP A 22 1.07 5.85 16.07
C ASP A 22 0.26 6.10 14.79
N ARG A 23 -0.68 7.06 14.87
CA ARG A 23 -1.34 7.58 13.67
C ARG A 23 -0.32 8.31 12.80
N LEU A 24 -0.23 7.92 11.53
CA LEU A 24 0.67 8.52 10.55
C LEU A 24 -0.12 8.81 9.27
N ASP A 25 -0.04 10.04 8.78
CA ASP A 25 -0.77 10.45 7.58
C ASP A 25 0.08 10.20 6.33
N TYR A 26 -0.56 9.72 5.26
CA TYR A 26 0.06 9.60 3.95
C TYR A 26 -0.16 10.87 3.14
N THR A 27 0.94 11.52 2.75
CA THR A 27 0.94 12.80 2.02
C THR A 27 1.44 12.67 0.57
N GLY A 28 1.85 11.45 0.20
CA GLY A 28 2.51 11.14 -1.07
C GLY A 28 4.03 11.28 -1.03
N LYS A 29 4.61 11.78 0.07
CA LYS A 29 6.08 11.88 0.25
C LYS A 29 6.70 10.58 0.75
N GLU A 30 5.89 9.74 1.38
CA GLU A 30 6.32 8.49 1.98
C GLU A 30 6.66 7.43 0.90
N ILE A 31 6.20 7.65 -0.33
CA ILE A 31 6.56 6.82 -1.50
C ILE A 31 7.97 7.12 -2.04
N GLU A 32 8.66 8.14 -1.53
CA GLU A 32 10.02 8.46 -1.97
C GLU A 32 11.02 7.35 -1.60
N PRO A 33 12.08 7.14 -2.41
CA PRO A 33 13.09 6.14 -2.12
C PRO A 33 13.77 6.34 -0.76
N LEU A 34 14.08 5.21 -0.12
CA LEU A 34 14.75 5.11 1.18
C LEU A 34 13.93 5.72 2.33
N TRP A 35 12.62 5.89 2.16
CA TRP A 35 11.78 6.46 3.22
C TRP A 35 11.78 5.60 4.48
N ALA A 36 11.71 4.27 4.33
CA ALA A 36 11.74 3.34 5.46
C ALA A 36 13.08 3.42 6.22
N PHE A 37 14.20 3.49 5.49
CA PHE A 37 15.52 3.66 6.10
C PHE A 37 15.65 4.99 6.84
N LYS A 38 15.25 6.10 6.20
CA LYS A 38 15.34 7.45 6.81
C LYS A 38 14.47 7.62 8.05
N THR A 39 13.37 6.87 8.16
CA THR A 39 12.35 7.08 9.19
C THR A 39 12.41 6.04 10.30
N PHE A 40 12.74 4.79 9.97
CA PHE A 40 12.68 3.65 10.89
C PHE A 40 14.01 2.87 10.96
N ASP A 41 15.07 3.34 10.29
CA ASP A 41 16.39 2.71 10.25
C ASP A 41 16.39 1.26 9.69
N VAL A 42 15.44 0.96 8.80
CA VAL A 42 15.32 -0.36 8.15
C VAL A 42 16.05 -0.38 6.80
N GLN A 43 17.05 -1.25 6.68
CA GLN A 43 17.86 -1.46 5.46
C GLN A 43 17.59 -2.82 4.82
N LYS A 44 16.34 -3.04 4.40
CA LYS A 44 15.88 -4.27 3.73
C LYS A 44 14.73 -3.92 2.78
N ASP A 45 14.42 -4.82 1.85
CA ASP A 45 13.09 -4.82 1.23
C ASP A 45 12.04 -4.74 2.33
N SER A 46 11.08 -3.83 2.19
CA SER A 46 10.24 -3.47 3.32
C SER A 46 8.82 -3.14 2.94
N ILE A 47 7.90 -3.43 3.86
CA ILE A 47 6.51 -3.02 3.81
C ILE A 47 6.22 -2.30 5.12
N VAL A 48 6.12 -0.98 5.03
CA VAL A 48 5.69 -0.15 6.14
C VAL A 48 4.19 -0.04 6.07
N VAL A 49 3.54 -0.26 7.21
CA VAL A 49 2.10 -0.32 7.31
C VAL A 49 1.63 0.49 8.51
N PHE A 50 0.69 1.39 8.24
CA PHE A 50 0.25 2.40 9.20
C PHE A 50 -1.16 2.88 8.92
N ARG A 51 -1.81 3.44 9.93
CA ARG A 51 -3.19 3.96 9.82
C ARG A 51 -3.20 5.48 10.04
N GLY A 52 -3.92 6.21 9.20
CA GLY A 52 -4.04 7.65 9.32
C GLY A 52 -4.81 8.24 8.16
N LYS A 53 -4.77 9.56 8.02
CA LYS A 53 -5.37 10.23 6.87
C LYS A 53 -4.55 9.94 5.62
N MET A 54 -5.21 10.12 4.48
CA MET A 54 -4.56 10.19 3.20
C MET A 54 -4.89 11.54 2.60
N GLU A 55 -3.90 12.39 2.35
CA GLU A 55 -4.06 13.72 1.77
C GLU A 55 -2.92 13.98 0.79
N VAL A 56 -3.09 13.53 -0.46
CA VAL A 56 -2.08 13.72 -1.50
C VAL A 56 -2.41 14.98 -2.28
N THR A 57 -1.50 15.94 -2.26
CA THR A 57 -1.61 17.16 -3.08
C THR A 57 -1.33 16.84 -4.55
N ALA A 58 -1.83 17.68 -5.46
CA ALA A 58 -1.57 17.51 -6.89
C ALA A 58 -0.06 17.42 -7.24
N GLU A 59 0.80 18.11 -6.50
CA GLU A 59 2.26 18.10 -6.66
C GLU A 59 2.91 16.76 -6.28
N ASN A 60 2.32 16.04 -5.32
CA ASN A 60 2.85 14.76 -4.84
C ASN A 60 2.22 13.56 -5.56
N MET A 61 1.25 13.77 -6.45
CA MET A 61 0.68 12.71 -7.26
C MET A 61 1.71 12.16 -8.24
N LYS A 62 1.74 10.83 -8.35
CA LYS A 62 2.61 10.14 -9.32
C LYS A 62 1.86 9.70 -10.58
N ASP A 63 0.53 9.55 -10.52
CA ASP A 63 -0.29 9.23 -11.68
C ASP A 63 -0.63 10.50 -12.49
N LEU A 64 -0.01 10.63 -13.67
CA LEU A 64 -0.20 11.77 -14.56
C LEU A 64 -1.62 11.85 -15.15
N LYS A 65 -2.32 10.72 -15.31
CA LYS A 65 -3.71 10.71 -15.76
C LYS A 65 -4.60 11.36 -14.71
N ASP A 66 -4.36 11.04 -13.45
CA ASP A 66 -5.12 11.62 -12.35
C ASP A 66 -4.75 13.09 -12.14
N VAL A 67 -3.47 13.47 -12.25
CA VAL A 67 -3.05 14.89 -12.28
C VAL A 67 -3.78 15.67 -13.38
N LYS A 68 -3.91 15.11 -14.58
CA LYS A 68 -4.63 15.78 -15.69
C LYS A 68 -6.13 15.87 -15.44
N ARG A 69 -6.75 14.80 -14.93
CA ARG A 69 -8.18 14.74 -14.62
C ARG A 69 -8.56 15.70 -13.50
N GLU A 70 -7.70 15.82 -12.50
CA GLU A 70 -8.01 16.46 -11.21
C GLU A 70 -7.18 17.73 -10.97
N ARG A 71 -6.62 18.31 -12.04
CA ARG A 71 -5.77 19.51 -12.02
C ARG A 71 -6.32 20.72 -11.27
N ASN A 72 -7.65 20.79 -11.10
CA ASN A 72 -8.33 21.89 -10.40
C ASN A 72 -8.64 21.58 -8.93
N ILE A 73 -8.28 20.38 -8.46
CA ILE A 73 -8.50 19.92 -7.09
C ILE A 73 -7.16 20.02 -6.36
N LYS A 74 -7.14 20.74 -5.23
CA LYS A 74 -5.90 20.94 -4.45
C LYS A 74 -5.40 19.64 -3.80
N ILE A 75 -6.34 18.85 -3.28
CA ILE A 75 -6.09 17.55 -2.63
C ILE A 75 -6.94 16.48 -3.35
N PRO A 76 -6.48 16.02 -4.52
CA PRO A 76 -7.22 15.09 -5.39
C PRO A 76 -7.48 13.73 -4.74
N ILE A 77 -6.55 13.26 -3.90
CA ILE A 77 -6.70 12.00 -3.17
C ILE A 77 -6.85 12.33 -1.70
N LYS A 78 -8.03 12.04 -1.15
CA LYS A 78 -8.39 12.34 0.24
C LYS A 78 -9.15 11.20 0.89
N SER A 79 -8.73 10.81 2.10
CA SER A 79 -9.46 9.95 3.02
C SER A 79 -9.19 10.40 4.46
N GLU A 80 -10.23 10.51 5.28
CA GLU A 80 -10.09 10.90 6.70
C GLU A 80 -9.54 9.77 7.58
N ASP A 81 -9.63 8.53 7.12
CA ASP A 81 -9.08 7.36 7.80
C ASP A 81 -8.85 6.23 6.80
N ALA A 82 -7.58 5.84 6.64
CA ALA A 82 -7.15 4.79 5.74
C ALA A 82 -6.02 3.96 6.37
N ILE A 83 -5.97 2.69 5.97
CA ILE A 83 -4.77 1.86 6.10
C ILE A 83 -3.86 2.20 4.92
N ASN A 84 -2.59 2.42 5.18
CA ASN A 84 -1.58 2.71 4.16
C ASN A 84 -0.48 1.65 4.21
N PHE A 85 -0.14 1.11 3.05
CA PHE A 85 1.01 0.25 2.83
C PHE A 85 1.98 0.96 1.91
N VAL A 86 3.23 1.07 2.33
CA VAL A 86 4.33 1.59 1.52
C VAL A 86 5.38 0.49 1.39
N VAL A 87 5.53 -0.03 0.18
CA VAL A 87 6.48 -1.10 -0.14
C VAL A 87 7.69 -0.53 -0.85
N GLU A 88 8.87 -1.06 -0.53
CA GLU A 88 10.12 -0.79 -1.23
C GLU A 88 10.87 -2.08 -1.53
N HIS A 89 11.24 -2.25 -2.81
CA HIS A 89 12.05 -3.36 -3.31
C HIS A 89 13.33 -2.83 -3.96
N PHE A 90 14.46 -3.48 -3.68
CA PHE A 90 15.79 -3.07 -4.16
C PHE A 90 16.36 -3.95 -5.29
N ASP A 91 15.61 -4.93 -5.76
CA ASP A 91 16.04 -5.93 -6.74
C ASP A 91 15.80 -5.49 -8.21
N ALA A 92 15.13 -6.32 -9.04
CA ALA A 92 14.81 -5.99 -10.42
C ALA A 92 13.86 -4.78 -10.53
N VAL A 93 14.43 -3.60 -10.77
CA VAL A 93 13.73 -2.32 -10.86
C VAL A 93 13.14 -2.02 -12.26
N ASP A 94 12.52 -3.00 -12.92
CA ASP A 94 11.77 -2.71 -14.14
C ASP A 94 10.30 -2.37 -13.84
N LEU A 95 9.73 -1.48 -14.65
CA LEU A 95 8.37 -0.97 -14.43
C LEU A 95 7.32 -2.07 -14.50
N LYS A 96 7.52 -3.12 -15.31
CA LYS A 96 6.51 -4.18 -15.45
C LYS A 96 6.48 -5.03 -14.19
N THR A 97 7.65 -5.40 -13.65
CA THR A 97 7.76 -6.17 -12.41
C THR A 97 7.13 -5.44 -11.23
N ILE A 98 7.37 -4.14 -11.05
CA ILE A 98 6.77 -3.42 -9.92
C ILE A 98 5.25 -3.31 -10.05
N TYR A 99 4.72 -3.12 -11.25
CA TYR A 99 3.27 -3.14 -11.48
C TYR A 99 2.66 -4.54 -11.27
N LEU A 100 3.40 -5.62 -11.56
CA LEU A 100 2.95 -6.98 -11.23
C LEU A 100 2.90 -7.21 -9.71
N ARG A 101 3.94 -6.78 -8.99
CA ARG A 101 3.96 -6.81 -7.51
C ARG A 101 2.88 -5.94 -6.87
N GLN A 102 2.57 -4.81 -7.50
CA GLN A 102 1.42 -3.97 -7.12
C GLN A 102 0.12 -4.75 -7.25
N ARG A 103 -0.12 -5.42 -8.39
CA ARG A 103 -1.34 -6.23 -8.54
C ARG A 103 -1.36 -7.37 -7.52
N LEU A 104 -0.23 -8.00 -7.23
CA LEU A 104 -0.12 -9.05 -6.21
C LEU A 104 -0.53 -8.54 -4.81
N LEU A 105 -0.04 -7.37 -4.39
CA LEU A 105 -0.45 -6.76 -3.12
C LEU A 105 -1.97 -6.49 -3.08
N VAL A 106 -2.54 -5.99 -4.18
CA VAL A 106 -3.98 -5.73 -4.30
C VAL A 106 -4.79 -7.03 -4.26
N PHE A 107 -4.31 -8.10 -4.88
CA PHE A 107 -4.94 -9.42 -4.80
C PHE A 107 -4.96 -9.96 -3.37
N ILE A 108 -3.82 -9.88 -2.68
CA ILE A 108 -3.71 -10.30 -1.27
C ILE A 108 -4.66 -9.48 -0.39
N ALA A 109 -4.69 -8.14 -0.57
CA ALA A 109 -5.62 -7.28 0.14
C ALA A 109 -7.08 -7.67 -0.09
N LYS A 110 -7.44 -7.94 -1.35
CA LYS A 110 -8.78 -8.43 -1.72
C LYS A 110 -9.11 -9.75 -1.01
N GLU A 111 -8.24 -10.75 -1.08
CA GLU A 111 -8.46 -12.05 -0.45
C GLU A 111 -8.64 -11.94 1.07
N VAL A 112 -7.84 -11.10 1.73
CA VAL A 112 -8.00 -10.86 3.18
C VAL A 112 -9.35 -10.21 3.47
N ILE A 113 -9.76 -9.18 2.73
CA ILE A 113 -11.03 -8.49 2.98
C ILE A 113 -12.23 -9.39 2.64
N GLU A 114 -12.16 -10.18 1.57
CA GLU A 114 -13.25 -11.10 1.20
C GLU A 114 -13.41 -12.26 2.17
N SER A 115 -12.39 -12.57 2.99
CA SER A 115 -12.52 -13.56 4.07
C SER A 115 -13.57 -13.18 5.13
N TYR A 116 -13.99 -11.91 5.17
CA TYR A 116 -15.09 -11.41 5.99
C TYR A 116 -16.47 -11.54 5.32
N ASN A 117 -16.62 -12.47 4.36
CA ASN A 117 -17.85 -12.71 3.60
C ASN A 117 -18.32 -11.49 2.79
N ILE A 118 -17.37 -10.70 2.31
CA ILE A 118 -17.58 -9.57 1.41
C ILE A 118 -17.21 -10.01 0.00
N LYS A 119 -17.87 -9.43 -1.02
CA LYS A 119 -17.49 -9.62 -2.42
C LYS A 119 -17.03 -8.30 -3.02
N LEU A 120 -15.74 -8.23 -3.33
CA LEU A 120 -15.11 -7.07 -3.95
C LEU A 120 -14.93 -7.28 -5.46
N LYS A 121 -15.14 -6.21 -6.23
CA LYS A 121 -14.70 -6.12 -7.61
C LYS A 121 -13.31 -5.52 -7.65
N ARG A 122 -12.38 -6.15 -8.37
CA ARG A 122 -11.08 -5.55 -8.70
C ARG A 122 -11.14 -5.02 -10.13
N ASP A 123 -10.67 -3.81 -10.33
CA ASP A 123 -10.40 -3.26 -11.65
C ASP A 123 -8.96 -2.74 -11.67
N GLY A 124 -8.07 -3.53 -12.28
CA GLY A 124 -6.64 -3.29 -12.15
C GLY A 124 -6.16 -3.38 -10.69
N ASP A 125 -5.86 -2.23 -10.10
CA ASP A 125 -5.15 -1.98 -8.82
C ASP A 125 -6.07 -1.30 -7.82
N ASP A 126 -7.29 -1.01 -8.26
CA ASP A 126 -8.36 -0.52 -7.44
C ASP A 126 -9.28 -1.66 -7.02
N LEU A 127 -9.71 -1.60 -5.77
CA LEU A 127 -10.76 -2.42 -5.18
C LEU A 127 -12.04 -1.59 -5.06
N TYR A 128 -13.16 -2.22 -5.38
CA TYR A 128 -14.49 -1.64 -5.32
C TYR A 128 -15.44 -2.60 -4.60
N PHE A 129 -16.37 -2.02 -3.85
CA PHE A 129 -17.59 -2.69 -3.44
C PHE A 129 -18.74 -2.04 -4.21
N GLU A 130 -19.42 -2.82 -5.04
CA GLU A 130 -20.38 -2.32 -6.03
C GLU A 130 -19.74 -1.24 -6.93
N ASP A 131 -20.26 -0.01 -6.93
CA ASP A 131 -19.76 1.14 -7.68
C ASP A 131 -18.92 2.11 -6.82
N LYS A 132 -18.60 1.73 -5.57
CA LYS A 132 -17.87 2.56 -4.61
C LYS A 132 -16.41 2.10 -4.49
N LYS A 133 -15.49 3.06 -4.54
CA LYS A 133 -14.04 2.85 -4.50
C LYS A 133 -13.57 2.63 -3.06
N LEU A 134 -12.94 1.48 -2.81
CA LEU A 134 -12.42 1.07 -1.51
C LEU A 134 -10.93 1.38 -1.36
N SER A 135 -10.15 1.27 -2.44
CA SER A 135 -8.70 1.49 -2.39
C SER A 135 -8.22 2.48 -3.44
N VAL A 136 -7.03 3.03 -3.22
CA VAL A 136 -6.20 3.69 -4.22
C VAL A 136 -4.83 3.02 -4.19
N CYS A 137 -4.19 2.89 -5.33
CA CYS A 137 -2.88 2.25 -5.40
C CYS A 137 -2.03 2.89 -6.49
N ILE A 138 -0.72 2.90 -6.28
CA ILE A 138 0.24 3.35 -7.28
C ILE A 138 1.54 2.55 -7.15
N ALA A 139 2.17 2.28 -8.29
CA ALA A 139 3.51 1.73 -8.37
C ALA A 139 4.39 2.69 -9.17
N CYS A 140 5.62 2.88 -8.71
CA CYS A 140 6.59 3.70 -9.43
C CYS A 140 8.00 3.14 -9.28
N LYS A 141 8.85 3.54 -10.21
CA LYS A 141 10.28 3.27 -10.17
C LYS A 141 10.99 4.53 -9.65
N GLY A 142 11.68 4.39 -8.52
CA GLY A 142 12.65 5.36 -8.05
C GLY A 142 14.01 5.19 -8.74
N VAL A 143 14.97 6.03 -8.38
CA VAL A 143 16.33 5.98 -8.94
C VAL A 143 17.07 4.70 -8.54
N VAL A 144 16.84 4.22 -7.31
CA VAL A 144 17.60 3.12 -6.68
C VAL A 144 16.73 1.96 -6.19
N SER A 145 15.40 2.12 -6.24
CA SER A 145 14.44 1.14 -5.72
C SER A 145 13.10 1.29 -6.43
N ALA A 146 12.26 0.25 -6.33
CA ALA A 146 10.89 0.29 -6.81
C ALA A 146 9.93 0.44 -5.63
N LYS A 147 8.85 1.20 -5.82
CA LYS A 147 7.96 1.64 -4.74
C LYS A 147 6.51 1.34 -5.07
N ILE A 148 5.75 0.93 -4.06
CA ILE A 148 4.30 0.76 -4.16
C ILE A 148 3.66 1.50 -2.99
N HIS A 149 2.57 2.22 -3.25
CA HIS A 149 1.64 2.63 -2.22
C HIS A 149 0.28 1.99 -2.47
N LEU A 150 -0.32 1.45 -1.42
CA LEU A 150 -1.72 1.03 -1.39
C LEU A 150 -2.40 1.70 -0.20
N GLY A 151 -3.43 2.48 -0.46
CA GLY A 151 -4.33 3.03 0.54
C GLY A 151 -5.67 2.31 0.51
N ILE A 152 -6.18 1.86 1.65
CA ILE A 152 -7.50 1.23 1.81
C ILE A 152 -8.31 2.08 2.77
N ASN A 153 -9.47 2.56 2.32
CA ASN A 153 -10.33 3.40 3.14
C ASN A 153 -10.87 2.60 4.33
N VAL A 154 -10.74 3.16 5.53
CA VAL A 154 -11.43 2.65 6.73
C VAL A 154 -12.80 3.31 6.85
N LYS A 155 -12.87 4.62 6.57
CA LYS A 155 -14.10 5.41 6.57
C LYS A 155 -14.44 5.92 5.18
N SER A 156 -15.73 6.12 4.93
CA SER A 156 -16.26 6.56 3.62
C SER A 156 -16.24 8.06 3.39
N LYS A 157 -15.36 8.79 4.08
CA LYS A 157 -15.26 10.25 4.01
C LYS A 157 -13.94 10.66 3.37
N GLY A 158 -14.05 11.33 2.23
CA GLY A 158 -12.90 11.71 1.39
C GLY A 158 -13.24 12.81 0.40
N VAL A 159 -12.81 12.66 -0.84
CA VAL A 159 -13.08 13.62 -1.93
C VAL A 159 -14.52 13.52 -2.44
N GLU A 160 -15.18 14.66 -2.63
CA GLU A 160 -16.63 14.73 -2.95
C GLU A 160 -17.00 14.11 -4.32
N HIS A 161 -16.06 14.05 -5.27
CA HIS A 161 -16.33 13.57 -6.63
C HIS A 161 -16.17 12.05 -6.82
N VAL A 162 -15.70 11.33 -5.79
CA VAL A 162 -15.51 9.88 -5.82
C VAL A 162 -16.46 9.24 -4.83
N LYS A 163 -17.27 8.27 -5.27
CA LYS A 163 -18.04 7.44 -4.35
C LYS A 163 -17.07 6.53 -3.60
N ILE A 164 -16.81 6.85 -2.33
CA ILE A 164 -15.88 6.11 -1.49
C ILE A 164 -16.68 5.15 -0.58
N ILE A 165 -16.10 3.98 -0.31
CA ILE A 165 -16.54 3.09 0.75
C ILE A 165 -15.36 2.70 1.62
N GLY A 166 -15.57 2.64 2.93
CA GLY A 166 -14.59 2.21 3.91
C GLY A 166 -14.87 0.81 4.45
N LEU A 167 -13.86 0.21 5.08
CA LEU A 167 -13.97 -1.09 5.75
C LEU A 167 -15.06 -1.13 6.83
N GLU A 168 -15.25 -0.04 7.59
CA GLU A 168 -16.28 0.03 8.64
C GLU A 168 -17.70 -0.10 8.07
N ASP A 169 -17.96 0.49 6.90
CA ASP A 169 -19.25 0.37 6.20
C ASP A 169 -19.52 -1.06 5.68
N LEU A 170 -18.47 -1.86 5.54
CA LEU A 170 -18.54 -3.27 5.16
C LEU A 170 -18.65 -4.20 6.39
N GLY A 171 -18.74 -3.64 7.60
CA GLY A 171 -18.83 -4.39 8.85
C GLY A 171 -17.48 -4.87 9.41
N ILE A 172 -16.35 -4.45 8.82
CA ILE A 172 -15.01 -4.79 9.30
C ILE A 172 -14.56 -3.73 10.29
N ASN A 173 -14.45 -4.11 11.57
CA ASN A 173 -14.05 -3.22 12.66
C ASN A 173 -12.66 -3.57 13.24
N ASN A 174 -12.14 -4.77 12.96
CA ASN A 174 -10.83 -5.24 13.37
C ASN A 174 -9.73 -4.78 12.39
N ILE A 175 -9.65 -3.46 12.19
CA ILE A 175 -8.79 -2.80 11.20
C ILE A 175 -7.31 -3.20 11.36
N ASP A 176 -6.83 -3.30 12.60
CA ASP A 176 -5.43 -3.65 12.87
C ASP A 176 -5.11 -5.11 12.47
N GLU A 177 -6.07 -6.02 12.58
CA GLU A 177 -5.91 -7.41 12.16
C GLU A 177 -5.86 -7.52 10.63
N VAL A 178 -6.76 -6.82 9.93
CA VAL A 178 -6.74 -6.74 8.46
C VAL A 178 -5.41 -6.16 7.98
N MET A 179 -4.97 -5.07 8.61
CA MET A 179 -3.71 -4.40 8.32
C MET A 179 -2.51 -5.35 8.49
N LYS A 180 -2.45 -6.07 9.61
CA LYS A 180 -1.41 -7.07 9.90
C LYS A 180 -1.42 -8.23 8.91
N GLU A 181 -2.60 -8.79 8.66
CA GLU A 181 -2.73 -9.97 7.81
C GLU A 181 -2.31 -9.68 6.36
N ILE A 182 -2.67 -8.52 5.80
CA ILE A 182 -2.25 -8.14 4.44
C ILE A 182 -0.73 -8.02 4.36
N ALA A 183 -0.09 -7.31 5.31
CA ALA A 183 1.35 -7.11 5.29
C ALA A 183 2.12 -8.44 5.47
N ILE A 184 1.66 -9.29 6.39
CA ILE A 184 2.25 -10.61 6.65
C ILE A 184 2.11 -11.52 5.42
N ARG A 185 0.93 -11.56 4.78
CA ARG A 185 0.74 -12.36 3.57
C ARG A 185 1.59 -11.87 2.42
N TYR A 186 1.71 -10.56 2.22
CA TYR A 186 2.58 -10.01 1.19
C TYR A 186 4.04 -10.41 1.41
N ALA A 187 4.59 -10.19 2.61
CA ALA A 187 5.97 -10.55 2.92
C ALA A 187 6.23 -12.05 2.77
N LYS A 188 5.28 -12.90 3.20
CA LYS A 188 5.36 -14.36 3.01
C LYS A 188 5.34 -14.77 1.54
N GLU A 189 4.55 -14.09 0.71
CA GLU A 189 4.50 -14.33 -0.73
C GLU A 189 5.82 -13.96 -1.40
N ILE A 190 6.41 -12.82 -1.03
CA ILE A 190 7.75 -12.42 -1.50
C ILE A 190 8.80 -13.45 -1.08
N ASP A 191 8.82 -13.85 0.20
CA ASP A 191 9.71 -14.89 0.70
C ASP A 191 9.58 -16.21 -0.07
N LYS A 192 8.34 -16.58 -0.43
CA LYS A 192 8.05 -17.80 -1.18
C LYS A 192 8.57 -17.69 -2.61
N ILE A 193 8.37 -16.56 -3.27
CA ILE A 193 8.93 -16.27 -4.59
C ILE A 193 10.46 -16.38 -4.53
N GLU A 194 11.11 -15.72 -3.57
CA GLU A 194 12.57 -15.75 -3.43
C GLU A 194 13.11 -17.18 -3.23
N ARG A 195 12.46 -17.99 -2.40
CA ARG A 195 12.83 -19.42 -2.25
C ARG A 195 12.61 -20.22 -3.52
N ASP A 196 11.51 -19.99 -4.22
CA ASP A 196 11.16 -20.75 -5.42
C ASP A 196 12.06 -20.41 -6.62
N LEU A 197 12.54 -19.16 -6.71
CA LEU A 197 13.58 -18.76 -7.67
C LEU A 197 14.88 -19.53 -7.44
N ARG A 198 15.30 -19.73 -6.18
CA ARG A 198 16.60 -20.34 -5.81
C ARG A 198 16.64 -21.86 -5.88
N LYS A 199 15.52 -22.53 -6.17
CA LYS A 199 15.43 -23.99 -6.30
C LYS A 199 15.11 -24.45 -7.73
N THR A 200 14.94 -23.51 -8.66
CA THR A 200 14.55 -23.80 -10.04
C THR A 200 15.79 -24.01 -10.89
N LEU A 201 15.93 -25.19 -11.51
CA LEU A 201 17.02 -25.48 -12.44
C LEU A 201 16.86 -24.63 -13.72
N PRO A 202 17.97 -24.18 -14.33
CA PRO A 202 17.91 -23.51 -15.62
C PRO A 202 17.46 -24.50 -16.71
N LEU A 203 16.75 -23.98 -17.73
CA LEU A 203 16.54 -24.71 -18.98
C LEU A 203 17.79 -24.54 -19.86
N ILE A 204 18.31 -25.66 -20.37
CA ILE A 204 19.47 -25.73 -21.27
C ILE A 204 18.98 -26.08 -22.67
#